data_AF-A0A0V8QI21-F1
#
_entry.id   AF-A0A0V8QI21-F1
#
_cell.length_a   1.000
_cell.length_b   1.000
_cell.length_c   1.000
_cell.angle_alpha   90.00
_cell.angle_beta   90.00
_cell.angle_gamma   90.00
#
_symmetry.space_group_name_H-M   'P 1'
#
loop_
_entity.id
_entity.type
_entity.pdbx_description
1 polymer ?
#
loop_
_entity_poly.entity_id
_entity_poly.type
_entity_poly.pdbx_seq_one_letter_code
_entity_poly.pdbx_strand_id
1 'polypeptide(L)'
;MTKDEFITLIKVAEAVIKIDQACRSLTNFGLDEGSCNDVFLLWNLLQSNSAQKYKMEGNTELEMQSYRAFTHILENTTLTPEEKYSLLTSDERDDTNG
;
A
#
# COMPACT_ATOMS: atom_id res chain seq x y z
N MET A 1 16.04 -1.32 1.08
CA MET A 1 15.37 -1.25 2.39
C MET A 1 15.44 -2.61 3.06
N THR A 2 15.68 -2.68 4.36
CA THR A 2 15.64 -3.95 5.10
C THR A 2 14.19 -4.43 5.28
N LYS A 3 14.02 -5.72 5.60
CA LYS A 3 12.70 -6.31 5.88
C LYS A 3 11.98 -5.57 7.02
N ASP A 4 12.69 -5.28 8.11
CA ASP A 4 12.10 -4.65 9.30
C ASP A 4 11.69 -3.20 9.04
N GLU A 5 12.49 -2.45 8.27
CA GLU A 5 12.12 -1.09 7.83
C GLU A 5 10.86 -1.13 6.95
N PHE A 6 10.77 -2.08 6.02
CA PHE A 6 9.61 -2.22 5.14
C PHE A 6 8.35 -2.56 5.95
N ILE A 7 8.42 -3.57 6.83
CA ILE A 7 7.31 -3.93 7.71
C ILE A 7 6.89 -2.75 8.58
N THR A 8 7.84 -1.94 9.05
CA THR A 8 7.55 -0.71 9.79
C THR A 8 6.75 0.28 8.94
N LEU A 9 7.13 0.48 7.67
CA LEU A 9 6.36 1.35 6.76
C LEU A 9 4.94 0.82 6.51
N ILE A 10 4.75 -0.51 6.40
CA ILE A 10 3.42 -1.13 6.30
C ILE A 10 2.59 -0.79 7.54
N LYS A 11 3.15 -0.95 8.74
CA LYS A 11 2.47 -0.62 10.02
C LYS A 11 2.09 0.85 10.10
N VAL A 12 2.98 1.76 9.64
CA VAL A 12 2.68 3.20 9.58
C VAL A 12 1.55 3.48 8.59
N ALA A 13 1.56 2.86 7.41
CA ALA A 13 0.49 3.01 6.41
C ALA A 13 -0.87 2.57 6.96
N GLU A 14 -0.94 1.44 7.67
CA GLU A 14 -2.15 0.98 8.33
C GLU A 14 -2.63 1.95 9.42
N ALA A 15 -1.72 2.52 10.21
CA ALA A 15 -2.06 3.49 11.24
C ALA A 15 -2.68 4.75 10.63
N VAL A 16 -2.10 5.26 9.53
CA VAL A 16 -2.63 6.39 8.78
C VAL A 16 -4.04 6.12 8.25
N ILE A 17 -4.27 4.95 7.65
CA ILE A 17 -5.62 4.56 7.18
C ILE A 17 -6.62 4.55 8.34
N LYS A 18 -6.24 4.00 9.49
CA LYS A 18 -7.11 3.97 10.69
C LYS A 18 -7.41 5.37 11.21
N ILE A 19 -6.43 6.28 11.19
CA ILE A 19 -6.63 7.68 11.58
C ILE A 19 -7.60 8.36 10.61
N ASP A 20 -7.44 8.20 9.30
CA ASP A 20 -8.36 8.78 8.31
C ASP A 20 -9.80 8.27 8.51
N GLN A 21 -9.96 6.96 8.70
CA GLN A 21 -11.26 6.34 8.99
C GLN A 21 -11.90 6.88 10.28
N ALA A 22 -11.10 7.06 11.33
CA ALA A 22 -11.55 7.65 12.59
C ALA A 22 -11.96 9.12 12.41
N CYS A 23 -11.18 9.92 11.69
CA CYS A 23 -11.50 11.31 11.37
C CYS A 23 -12.84 11.42 10.62
N ARG A 24 -13.04 10.58 9.60
CA ARG A 24 -14.31 10.53 8.84
C ARG A 24 -15.48 10.18 9.75
N SER A 25 -15.30 9.22 10.65
CA SER A 25 -16.35 8.76 11.56
C SER A 25 -16.70 9.81 12.62
N LEU A 26 -15.73 10.59 13.08
CA LEU A 26 -15.91 11.56 14.17
C LEU A 26 -16.34 12.95 13.68
N THR A 27 -15.90 13.36 12.50
CA THR A 27 -16.06 14.75 12.03
C THR A 27 -16.82 14.88 10.71
N ASN A 28 -17.12 13.76 10.02
CA ASN A 28 -17.56 13.72 8.61
C ASN A 28 -16.53 14.24 7.60
N PHE A 29 -15.32 14.60 8.04
CA PHE A 29 -14.20 14.99 7.20
C PHE A 29 -13.05 13.99 7.37
N GLY A 30 -12.31 13.72 6.28
CA GLY A 30 -11.09 12.91 6.34
C GLY A 30 -9.88 13.70 6.78
N LEU A 31 -8.69 13.14 6.54
CA LEU A 31 -7.42 13.88 6.63
C LEU A 31 -7.42 15.08 5.68
N ASP A 32 -6.74 16.15 6.09
CA ASP A 32 -6.58 17.35 5.25
C ASP A 32 -5.64 17.09 4.06
N GLU A 33 -5.68 17.99 3.08
CA GLU A 33 -4.94 17.86 1.82
C GLU A 33 -3.41 17.81 2.02
N GLY A 34 -2.90 18.49 3.06
CA GLY A 34 -1.48 18.44 3.44
C GLY A 34 -1.06 17.07 3.96
N SER A 35 -1.88 16.46 4.82
CA SER A 35 -1.66 15.12 5.35
C SER A 35 -1.67 14.07 4.24
N CYS A 36 -2.53 14.22 3.22
CA CYS A 36 -2.60 13.31 2.06
C CYS A 36 -1.29 13.24 1.27
N ASN A 37 -0.51 14.33 1.19
CA ASN A 37 0.78 14.33 0.48
C ASN A 37 1.83 13.44 1.18
N ASP A 38 1.86 13.45 2.52
CA ASP A 38 2.77 12.61 3.29
C ASP A 38 2.40 11.12 3.15
N VAL A 39 1.10 10.81 3.12
CA VAL A 39 0.60 9.45 2.83
C VAL A 39 1.01 8.99 1.43
N PHE A 40 0.93 9.88 0.44
CA PHE A 40 1.33 9.57 -0.93
C PHE A 40 2.83 9.26 -1.02
N LEU A 41 3.67 9.98 -0.27
CA LEU A 41 5.11 9.73 -0.20
C LEU A 41 5.42 8.35 0.39
N LEU A 42 4.67 7.95 1.43
CA LEU A 42 4.76 6.62 2.04
C LEU A 42 4.37 5.51 1.06
N TRP A 43 3.30 5.72 0.29
CA TRP A 43 2.84 4.80 -0.74
C TRP A 43 3.90 4.60 -1.83
N ASN A 44 4.49 5.69 -2.33
CA ASN A 44 5.54 5.62 -3.33
C ASN A 44 6.78 4.90 -2.81
N LEU A 45 7.13 5.10 -1.54
CA LEU A 45 8.28 4.46 -0.92
C LEU A 45 8.06 2.94 -0.78
N LEU A 46 6.89 2.51 -0.33
CA LEU A 46 6.49 1.11 -0.28
C LEU A 46 6.48 0.49 -1.68
N GLN A 47 5.85 1.15 -2.65
CA GLN A 47 5.75 0.66 -4.04
C GLN A 47 7.11 0.52 -4.71
N SER A 48 8.01 1.49 -4.53
CA SER A 48 9.36 1.46 -5.11
C SER A 48 10.25 0.33 -4.57
N ASN A 49 9.97 -0.13 -3.35
CA ASN A 49 10.67 -1.25 -2.73
C ASN A 49 9.95 -2.59 -2.93
N SER A 50 8.72 -2.58 -3.48
CA SER A 50 7.94 -3.78 -3.78
C SER A 50 8.45 -4.50 -5.04
N ALA A 51 7.92 -5.71 -5.28
CA ALA A 51 8.17 -6.49 -6.48
C ALA A 51 7.88 -5.69 -7.76
N GLN A 52 8.56 -6.03 -8.85
CA GLN A 52 8.53 -5.25 -10.11
C GLN A 52 7.10 -5.07 -10.65
N LYS A 53 6.22 -6.07 -10.46
CA LYS A 53 4.80 -6.04 -10.87
C LYS A 53 3.98 -4.91 -10.26
N TYR A 54 4.46 -4.27 -9.19
CA TYR A 54 3.78 -3.16 -8.55
C TYR A 54 4.32 -1.79 -8.98
N LYS A 55 5.41 -1.72 -9.74
CA LYS A 55 6.04 -0.45 -10.12
C LYS A 55 5.31 0.21 -11.28
N MET A 56 5.38 1.54 -11.34
CA MET A 56 4.81 2.33 -12.44
C MET A 56 5.75 2.27 -13.66
N GLU A 57 5.27 1.71 -14.77
CA GLU A 57 6.06 1.48 -15.99
C GLU A 57 5.69 2.40 -17.17
N GLY A 58 4.91 3.47 -16.95
CA GLY A 58 4.54 4.45 -17.96
C GLY A 58 3.35 4.05 -18.85
N ASN A 59 2.66 2.96 -18.52
CA ASN A 59 1.41 2.54 -19.17
C ASN A 59 0.24 2.71 -18.19
N THR A 60 -0.61 3.70 -18.44
CA THR A 60 -1.66 4.16 -17.51
C THR A 60 -2.62 3.06 -17.06
N GLU A 61 -2.98 2.10 -17.92
CA GLU A 61 -3.93 1.05 -17.57
C GLU A 61 -3.28 -0.04 -16.71
N LEU A 62 -2.05 -0.43 -17.03
CA LEU A 62 -1.26 -1.35 -16.21
C LEU A 62 -0.88 -0.72 -14.86
N GLU A 63 -0.63 0.58 -14.83
CA GLU A 63 -0.38 1.34 -13.61
C GLU A 63 -1.59 1.36 -12.70
N MET A 64 -2.80 1.55 -13.24
CA MET A 64 -4.03 1.47 -12.46
C MET A 64 -4.24 0.08 -11.84
N GLN A 65 -3.98 -0.99 -12.60
CA GLN A 65 -4.12 -2.36 -12.10
C GLN A 65 -3.08 -2.67 -11.02
N SER A 66 -1.82 -2.29 -11.27
CA SER A 66 -0.71 -2.45 -10.32
C SER A 66 -0.97 -1.68 -9.03
N TYR A 67 -1.46 -0.45 -9.15
CA TYR A 67 -1.85 0.38 -8.00
C TYR A 67 -3.00 -0.25 -7.21
N ARG A 68 -4.06 -0.73 -7.88
CA ARG A 68 -5.19 -1.39 -7.19
C ARG A 68 -4.76 -2.66 -6.46
N ALA A 69 -3.93 -3.50 -7.09
CA ALA A 69 -3.43 -4.72 -6.46
C ALA A 69 -2.56 -4.39 -5.23
N PHE A 70 -1.70 -3.37 -5.36
CA PHE A 70 -0.87 -2.87 -4.27
C PHE A 70 -1.70 -2.32 -3.10
N THR A 71 -2.67 -1.43 -3.36
CA THR A 71 -3.51 -0.85 -2.30
C THR A 71 -4.40 -1.90 -1.65
N HIS A 72 -4.90 -2.88 -2.41
CA HIS A 72 -5.70 -3.97 -1.88
C HIS A 72 -4.95 -4.77 -0.81
N ILE A 73 -3.67 -5.05 -1.01
CA ILE A 73 -2.85 -5.74 0.00
C ILE A 73 -2.70 -4.89 1.26
N LEU A 74 -2.41 -3.60 1.12
CA LEU A 74 -2.22 -2.69 2.26
C LEU A 74 -3.51 -2.51 3.08
N GLU A 75 -4.65 -2.41 2.42
CA GLU A 75 -5.96 -2.20 3.04
C GLU A 75 -6.59 -3.48 3.61
N ASN A 76 -6.04 -4.66 3.28
CA ASN A 76 -6.56 -5.93 3.76
C ASN A 76 -6.35 -6.07 5.28
N THR A 77 -7.43 -6.08 6.04
CA THR A 77 -7.41 -6.15 7.52
C THR A 77 -7.24 -7.56 8.08
N THR A 78 -7.33 -8.60 7.24
CA THR A 78 -7.13 -9.99 7.65
C THR A 78 -5.67 -10.45 7.58
N LEU A 79 -4.79 -9.65 6.95
CA LEU A 79 -3.37 -9.94 6.82
C LEU A 79 -2.57 -9.21 7.89
N THR A 80 -1.57 -9.91 8.44
CA THR A 80 -0.52 -9.32 9.26
C THR A 80 0.44 -8.49 8.41
N PRO A 81 1.17 -7.53 9.01
CA PRO A 81 2.20 -6.78 8.30
C PRO A 81 3.28 -7.66 7.65
N GLU A 82 3.62 -8.78 8.27
CA GLU A 82 4.59 -9.77 7.78
C GLU A 82 4.08 -10.54 6.56
N GLU A 83 2.78 -10.87 6.51
CA GLU A 83 2.13 -11.48 5.34
C GLU A 83 2.04 -10.47 4.19
N LYS A 84 1.67 -9.21 4.48
CA LYS A 84 1.66 -8.14 3.48
C LYS A 84 3.05 -7.91 2.89
N TYR A 85 4.08 -7.88 3.72
CA TYR A 85 5.48 -7.80 3.26
C TYR A 85 5.80 -8.95 2.29
N SER A 86 5.40 -10.18 2.64
CA SER A 86 5.65 -11.35 1.81
C SER A 86 4.97 -11.24 0.44
N LEU A 87 3.70 -10.80 0.40
CA LEU A 87 2.97 -10.59 -0.86
C LEU A 87 3.52 -9.43 -1.70
N LEU A 88 3.92 -8.33 -1.06
CA LEU A 88 4.45 -7.15 -1.74
C LEU A 88 5.86 -7.36 -2.30
N THR A 89 6.58 -8.37 -1.79
CA THR A 89 7.96 -8.67 -2.22
C THR A 89 8.08 -9.99 -2.97
N SER A 90 7.03 -10.81 -3.04
CA SER A 90 7.04 -12.04 -3.83
C SER A 90 6.91 -11.74 -5.33
N ASP A 91 7.78 -12.40 -6.09
CA ASP A 91 7.72 -12.40 -7.56
C ASP A 91 6.71 -13.41 -8.12
N GLU A 92 5.98 -14.12 -7.25
CA GLU A 92 4.90 -15.02 -7.65
C GLU A 92 3.86 -14.19 -8.41
N ARG A 93 3.84 -14.36 -9.73
CA ARG A 93 2.68 -13.99 -10.54
C ARG A 93 1.57 -14.90 -10.05
N ASP A 94 0.39 -14.34 -9.81
CA ASP A 94 -0.78 -15.20 -9.60
C ASP A 94 -0.94 -16.06 -10.85
N ASP A 95 -0.47 -17.30 -10.78
CA ASP A 95 -0.72 -18.36 -11.75
C ASP A 95 -2.18 -18.80 -11.58
N THR A 96 -3.11 -17.85 -11.72
CA THR A 96 -4.53 -18.10 -11.90
C THR A 96 -4.92 -17.58 -13.27
N ASN A 97 -4.43 -18.29 -14.29
CA ASN A 97 -5.04 -18.39 -15.62
C ASN A 97 -4.42 -19.62 -16.31
N GLY A 98 -4.88 -20.80 -15.88
CA GLY A 98 -4.82 -22.04 -16.65
C GLY A 98 -6.19 -22.32 -17.27
#